data_AF-A0A813JKD4-F1
#
_entry.id   AF-A0A813JKD4-F1
#
_cell.length_a   1.000
_cell.length_b   1.000
_cell.length_c   1.000
_cell.angle_alpha   90.00
_cell.angle_beta   90.00
_cell.angle_gamma   90.00
#
_symmetry.space_group_name_H-M   'P 1'
#
loop_
_entity.id
_entity.type
_entity.pdbx_description
1 polymer ?
#
loop_
_entity_poly.entity_id
_entity_poly.type
_entity_poly.pdbx_seq_one_letter_code
_entity_poly.pdbx_strand_id
1 'polypeptide(L)'
;DGGSKCLGRPEEMQPCATEACPAKVDCKRSPWSEYSACTVTCGGGEMSRARQVDRLAANRGHKCEQSVTMMVSSCNTEVCPTEIRDCEFSMWNDWQ
;
A
#
# COMPACT_ATOMS: atom_id res chain seq x y z
N ASP A 1 -59.29 54.72 -6.22
CA ASP A 1 -58.37 53.80 -5.51
C ASP A 1 -57.29 53.29 -6.45
N GLY A 2 -56.02 53.37 -6.04
CA GLY A 2 -54.89 52.95 -6.87
C GLY A 2 -53.72 52.52 -6.00
N GLY A 3 -53.47 51.21 -5.91
CA GLY A 3 -52.36 50.64 -5.17
C GLY A 3 -51.12 50.49 -6.06
N SER A 4 -50.02 51.12 -5.67
CA SER A 4 -48.70 50.94 -6.31
C SER A 4 -48.22 49.49 -6.13
N LYS A 5 -47.66 48.89 -7.19
CA LYS A 5 -47.02 47.56 -7.07
C LYS A 5 -45.84 47.64 -6.09
N CYS A 6 -45.73 46.65 -5.20
CA CYS A 6 -44.57 46.50 -4.34
C CYS A 6 -43.31 46.27 -5.19
N LEU A 7 -42.34 47.19 -5.10
CA LEU A 7 -41.05 47.08 -5.77
C LEU A 7 -40.09 46.30 -4.87
N GLY A 8 -40.06 44.97 -5.05
CA GLY A 8 -39.18 44.07 -4.32
C GLY A 8 -39.21 42.67 -4.90
N ARG A 9 -38.15 41.89 -4.69
CA ARG A 9 -38.15 40.45 -4.99
C ARG A 9 -38.91 39.75 -3.85
N PRO A 10 -39.85 38.81 -4.15
CA PRO A 10 -40.65 38.16 -3.11
C PRO A 10 -39.86 37.16 -2.25
N GLU A 11 -38.59 36.91 -2.58
CA GLU A 11 -37.72 35.93 -1.94
C GLU A 11 -36.33 36.53 -1.70
N GLU A 12 -35.85 36.42 -0.46
CA GLU A 12 -34.48 36.68 -0.06
C GLU A 12 -33.79 35.33 0.21
N MET A 13 -32.68 35.06 -0.47
CA MET A 13 -31.86 33.88 -0.22
C MET A 13 -30.66 34.27 0.64
N GLN A 14 -30.58 33.72 1.85
CA GLN A 14 -29.38 33.80 2.69
C GLN A 14 -28.60 32.48 2.64
N PRO A 15 -27.26 32.52 2.68
CA PRO A 15 -26.45 31.30 2.73
C PRO A 15 -26.63 30.58 4.06
N CYS A 16 -26.98 29.28 4.01
CA CYS A 16 -26.96 28.43 5.19
C CYS A 16 -25.53 27.90 5.44
N ALA A 17 -25.04 28.11 6.68
CA ALA A 17 -23.67 27.84 7.13
C ALA A 17 -22.57 28.65 6.41
N THR A 18 -21.98 29.60 7.14
CA THR A 18 -20.80 30.39 6.73
C THR A 18 -19.47 29.72 7.05
N GLU A 19 -19.48 28.68 7.90
CA GLU A 19 -18.27 27.99 8.33
C GLU A 19 -17.65 27.21 7.17
N ALA A 20 -16.32 27.32 7.03
CA ALA A 20 -15.59 26.59 6.02
C ALA A 20 -15.72 25.08 6.23
N CYS A 21 -16.01 24.34 5.16
CA CYS A 21 -15.98 22.88 5.20
C CYS A 21 -14.62 22.38 5.74
N PRO A 22 -14.61 21.35 6.61
CA PRO A 22 -13.37 20.73 7.07
C PRO A 22 -12.46 20.33 5.89
N ALA A 23 -11.16 20.60 6.02
CA ALA A 23 -10.20 20.37 4.95
C ALA A 23 -10.25 18.91 4.46
N LYS A 24 -10.14 18.72 3.13
CA LYS A 24 -10.01 17.38 2.54
C LYS A 24 -8.75 16.70 3.06
N VAL A 25 -8.86 15.41 3.39
CA VAL A 25 -7.73 14.62 3.87
C VAL A 25 -7.59 13.40 2.97
N ASP A 26 -6.58 13.41 2.12
CA ASP A 26 -6.27 12.26 1.28
C ASP A 26 -5.62 11.14 2.11
N CYS A 27 -5.86 9.90 1.70
CA CYS A 27 -5.28 8.73 2.32
C CYS A 27 -3.75 8.71 2.17
N LYS A 28 -3.03 8.27 3.21
CA LYS A 28 -1.56 8.12 3.21
C LYS A 28 -1.20 6.67 3.50
N ARG A 29 -0.30 6.11 2.68
CA ARG A 29 0.31 4.79 2.91
C ARG A 29 1.62 4.95 3.67
N SER A 30 1.98 3.95 4.48
CA SER A 30 3.29 3.85 5.11
C SER A 30 4.39 3.70 4.04
N PRO A 31 5.67 3.92 4.41
CA PRO A 31 6.78 3.35 3.68
C PRO A 31 6.59 1.83 3.48
N TRP A 32 7.23 1.28 2.46
CA TRP A 32 7.36 -0.17 2.33
C TRP A 32 8.24 -0.73 3.44
N SER A 33 7.92 -1.94 3.90
CA SER A 33 8.88 -2.77 4.60
C SER A 33 10.06 -3.12 3.68
N GLU A 34 11.15 -3.58 4.29
CA GLU A 34 12.14 -4.39 3.59
C GLU A 34 11.48 -5.62 2.95
N TYR A 35 12.16 -6.19 1.96
CA TYR A 35 11.78 -7.49 1.41
C TYR A 35 12.05 -8.61 2.42
N SER A 36 11.20 -9.63 2.39
CA SER A 36 11.49 -10.92 3.02
C SER A 36 12.74 -11.55 2.42
N ALA A 37 13.30 -12.54 3.11
CA ALA A 37 14.20 -13.49 2.45
C ALA A 37 13.50 -14.11 1.22
N CYS A 38 14.30 -14.48 0.22
CA CYS A 38 13.83 -15.25 -0.92
C CYS A 38 13.44 -16.66 -0.47
N THR A 39 12.39 -17.24 -1.04
CA THR A 39 11.93 -18.60 -0.69
C THR A 39 12.95 -19.70 -0.98
N VAL A 40 13.87 -19.48 -1.92
CA VAL A 40 14.99 -20.37 -2.27
C VAL A 40 16.27 -19.57 -2.45
N THR A 41 17.43 -20.24 -2.39
CA THR A 41 18.75 -19.63 -2.64
C THR A 41 19.16 -19.59 -4.11
N CYS A 42 18.50 -20.36 -4.97
CA CYS A 42 18.75 -20.48 -6.41
C CYS A 42 17.55 -21.13 -7.12
N GLY A 43 17.50 -21.13 -8.45
CA GLY A 43 16.49 -21.81 -9.25
C GLY A 43 15.16 -21.06 -9.40
N GLY A 44 15.09 -19.81 -8.95
CA GLY A 44 13.88 -18.98 -8.98
C GLY A 44 13.01 -19.13 -7.74
N GLY A 45 12.99 -18.08 -6.92
CA GLY A 45 12.11 -17.94 -5.76
C GLY A 45 11.30 -16.66 -5.80
N GLU A 46 10.57 -16.44 -4.71
CA GLU A 46 9.78 -15.25 -4.46
C GLU A 46 10.24 -14.55 -3.18
N MET A 47 10.21 -13.23 -3.19
CA MET A 47 10.34 -12.37 -2.02
C MET A 47 9.17 -11.40 -1.97
N SER A 48 8.74 -11.06 -0.76
CA SER A 48 7.55 -10.23 -0.53
C SER A 48 7.88 -9.02 0.32
N ARG A 49 7.15 -7.92 0.14
CA ARG A 49 7.16 -6.76 1.04
C ARG A 49 5.76 -6.23 1.25
N ALA A 50 5.54 -5.58 2.38
CA ALA A 50 4.23 -5.07 2.78
C ALA A 50 4.29 -3.61 3.23
N ARG A 51 3.14 -2.96 3.26
CA ARG A 51 2.94 -1.62 3.82
C ARG A 51 1.49 -1.43 4.22
N GLN A 52 1.26 -0.52 5.14
CA GLN A 52 -0.06 -0.24 5.70
C GLN A 52 -0.58 1.12 5.27
N VAL A 53 -1.79 1.45 5.71
CA VAL A 53 -2.40 2.77 5.53
C VAL A 53 -2.20 3.56 6.83
N ASP A 54 -1.21 4.47 6.84
CA ASP A 54 -0.94 5.40 7.96
C ASP A 54 -2.14 6.28 8.29
N ARG A 55 -2.90 6.69 7.27
CA ARG A 55 -4.01 7.64 7.41
C ARG A 55 -5.11 7.34 6.42
N LEU A 56 -6.33 7.14 6.90
CA LEU A 56 -7.52 7.00 6.07
C LEU A 56 -7.93 8.33 5.42
N ALA A 57 -8.70 8.25 4.34
CA ALA A 57 -9.27 9.44 3.71
C ALA A 57 -10.44 10.01 4.52
N ALA A 58 -10.55 11.34 4.58
CA ALA A 58 -11.69 12.05 5.17
C ALA A 58 -12.09 13.26 4.31
N ASN A 59 -13.30 13.78 4.53
CA ASN A 59 -13.81 15.01 3.91
C ASN A 59 -13.66 15.03 2.38
N ARG A 60 -14.19 13.98 1.72
CA ARG A 60 -14.12 13.75 0.26
C ARG A 60 -12.69 13.56 -0.31
N GLY A 61 -11.68 13.34 0.53
CA GLY A 61 -10.33 12.98 0.08
C GLY A 61 -10.25 11.61 -0.62
N HIS A 62 -9.18 11.41 -1.37
CA HIS A 62 -8.94 10.20 -2.15
C HIS A 62 -8.55 9.00 -1.26
N LYS A 63 -9.21 7.86 -1.46
CA LYS A 63 -8.91 6.59 -0.78
C LYS A 63 -7.63 5.96 -1.34
N CYS A 64 -6.84 5.31 -0.50
CA CYS A 64 -5.75 4.45 -0.96
C CYS A 64 -6.34 3.18 -1.59
N GLU A 65 -5.70 2.70 -2.66
CA GLU A 65 -6.01 1.39 -3.23
C GLU A 65 -5.41 0.28 -2.35
N GLN A 66 -6.25 -0.69 -1.95
CA GLN A 66 -5.90 -1.74 -0.98
C GLN A 66 -5.02 -2.84 -1.59
N SER A 67 -5.13 -3.10 -2.90
CA SER A 67 -4.30 -4.05 -3.66
C SER A 67 -2.80 -3.79 -3.52
N VAL A 68 -2.41 -2.53 -3.26
CA VAL A 68 -1.02 -2.08 -3.24
C VAL A 68 -0.41 -2.03 -1.83
N THR A 69 -0.99 -2.80 -0.89
CA THR A 69 -0.46 -3.01 0.48
C THR A 69 0.53 -4.17 0.56
N MET A 70 0.51 -5.11 -0.38
CA MET A 70 1.46 -6.21 -0.52
C MET A 70 2.06 -6.20 -1.94
N MET A 71 3.29 -6.67 -2.06
CA MET A 71 3.98 -6.82 -3.35
C MET A 71 4.90 -8.03 -3.28
N VAL A 72 4.84 -8.88 -4.31
CA VAL A 72 5.71 -10.04 -4.51
C VAL A 72 6.61 -9.77 -5.71
N SER A 73 7.86 -10.25 -5.67
CA SER A 73 8.84 -10.17 -6.74
C SER A 73 9.62 -11.47 -6.84
N SER A 74 10.05 -11.84 -8.04
CA SER A 74 11.01 -12.93 -8.23
C SER A 74 12.38 -12.55 -7.66
N CYS A 75 13.13 -13.57 -7.21
CA CYS A 75 14.48 -13.48 -6.67
C CYS A 75 15.26 -14.77 -6.96
N ASN A 76 16.58 -14.73 -6.84
CA ASN A 76 17.49 -15.88 -6.98
C ASN A 76 17.20 -16.76 -8.22
N THR A 77 16.96 -16.10 -9.36
CA THR A 77 16.61 -16.72 -10.65
C THR A 77 17.76 -17.46 -11.34
N GLU A 78 18.98 -17.33 -10.82
CA GLU A 78 20.15 -18.03 -11.32
C GLU A 78 20.01 -19.55 -11.13
N VAL A 79 20.54 -20.33 -12.08
CA VAL A 79 20.51 -21.79 -12.03
C VAL A 79 21.24 -22.28 -10.77
N CYS A 80 20.65 -23.25 -10.07
CA CYS A 80 21.29 -23.84 -8.90
C CYS A 80 22.62 -24.53 -9.26
N PRO A 81 23.67 -24.41 -8.42
CA PRO A 81 24.90 -25.17 -8.59
C PRO A 81 24.59 -26.67 -8.68
N THR A 82 25.00 -27.30 -9.78
CA THR A 82 24.87 -28.75 -10.02
C THR A 82 26.04 -29.55 -9.44
N GLU A 83 27.04 -28.87 -8.87
CA GLU A 83 28.14 -29.49 -8.15
C GLU A 83 27.60 -30.15 -6.88
N ILE A 84 27.27 -31.44 -6.99
CA ILE A 84 26.98 -32.31 -5.85
C ILE A 84 28.25 -32.37 -5.03
N ARG A 85 28.36 -31.50 -4.02
CA ARG A 85 29.39 -31.63 -3.01
C ARG A 85 28.97 -32.72 -2.04
N ASP A 86 29.12 -33.95 -2.51
CA ASP A 86 28.96 -35.15 -1.71
C ASP A 86 29.71 -34.98 -0.39
N CYS A 87 29.14 -35.51 0.68
CA CYS A 87 29.86 -35.62 1.94
C CYS A 87 30.97 -36.65 1.73
N GLU A 88 32.18 -36.19 1.38
CA GLU A 88 33.36 -37.05 1.36
C GLU A 88 33.54 -37.68 2.73
N PHE A 89 33.18 -38.95 2.84
CA PHE A 89 33.47 -39.75 4.01
C PHE A 89 34.99 -39.87 4.09
N SER A 90 35.60 -39.24 5.10
CA SER A 90 36.95 -39.58 5.52
C SER A 90 37.01 -41.09 5.72
N MET A 91 38.04 -41.75 5.19
CA MET A 91 38.19 -43.20 5.33
C MET A 91 38.06 -43.60 6.80
N TRP A 92 37.28 -44.65 7.07
CA TRP A 92 37.20 -45.23 8.40
C TRP A 92 38.61 -45.62 8.85
N ASN A 93 39.03 -45.15 10.02
CA ASN A 93 40.25 -45.67 10.64
C ASN A 93 40.06 -47.15 10.93
N ASP A 94 41.11 -47.95 10.74
CA ASP A 94 41.07 -49.37 11.11
C ASP A 94 40.76 -49.53 12.60
N TRP A 95 39.95 -50.54 12.90
CA TRP A 95 39.58 -50.90 14.27
C TRP A 95 40.81 -51.47 14.99
N GLN A 96 41.27 -50.78 16.04
CA GLN A 96 42.27 -51.27 17.00
C GLN A 96 41.62 -52.06 18.14
#